data_AF-A0A2A4LWY2-F1
#
_entry.id   AF-A0A2A4LWY2-F1
#
_cell.length_a   1.000
_cell.length_b   1.000
_cell.length_c   1.000
_cell.angle_alpha   90.00
_cell.angle_beta   90.00
_cell.angle_gamma   90.00
#
_symmetry.space_group_name_H-M   'P 1'
#
loop_
_entity.id
_entity.type
_entity.pdbx_description
1 polymer ?
#
loop_
_entity_poly.entity_id
_entity_poly.type
_entity_poly.pdbx_seq_one_letter_code
_entity_poly.pdbx_strand_id
1 'polypeptide(L)' 'MHGAAVFGRKEIAELLIANGANVNAKDDLYGATLLDLAIGRKHSETADLLRKHGGKTRKVLRAEGK' A
#
# COMPACT_ATOMS: atom_id res chain seq x y z
N MET A 1 5.19 -16.03 -18.65
CA MET A 1 5.40 -14.81 -17.85
C MET A 1 4.17 -14.49 -16.99
N HIS A 2 3.72 -15.43 -16.13
CA HIS A 2 2.47 -15.27 -15.34
C HIS A 2 2.62 -15.53 -13.83
N GLY A 3 3.83 -15.73 -13.31
CA GLY A 3 4.07 -15.91 -11.86
C GLY A 3 4.44 -14.62 -11.12
N ALA A 4 5.38 -13.83 -11.66
CA ALA A 4 6.07 -12.81 -10.87
C ALA A 4 5.26 -11.53 -10.56
N ALA A 5 4.16 -11.25 -11.25
CA ALA A 5 3.40 -10.01 -11.02
C ALA A 5 2.53 -10.03 -9.76
N VAL A 6 2.19 -11.23 -9.27
CA VAL A 6 1.43 -11.43 -8.02
C VAL A 6 2.39 -11.50 -6.84
N PHE A 7 3.44 -12.34 -6.95
CA PHE A 7 4.51 -12.43 -5.95
C PHE A 7 5.28 -11.11 -5.82
N GLY A 8 5.78 -10.54 -6.91
CA GLY A 8 6.62 -9.34 -6.87
C GLY A 8 5.98 -8.12 -6.19
N ARG A 9 4.65 -8.01 -6.08
CA ARG A 9 4.04 -6.86 -5.39
C ARG A 9 4.01 -6.99 -3.87
N LYS A 10 3.84 -8.21 -3.35
CA LYS A 10 3.87 -8.46 -1.91
C LYS A 10 5.30 -8.33 -1.40
N GLU A 11 6.25 -9.01 -2.04
CA GLU A 11 7.67 -8.95 -1.69
C GLU A 11 8.23 -7.51 -1.79
N ILE A 12 7.83 -6.74 -2.80
CA ILE A 12 8.20 -5.31 -2.90
C ILE A 12 7.58 -4.52 -1.74
N ALA A 13 6.31 -4.76 -1.38
CA ALA A 13 5.69 -4.08 -0.25
C ALA A 13 6.38 -4.44 1.08
N GLU A 14 6.71 -5.71 1.32
CA GLU A 14 7.48 -6.16 2.48
C GLU A 14 8.85 -5.51 2.53
N LEU A 15 9.57 -5.48 1.41
CA LEU A 15 10.89 -4.86 1.32
C LEU A 15 10.83 -3.35 1.59
N LEU A 16 9.84 -2.64 1.05
CA LEU A 16 9.66 -1.21 1.29
C LEU A 16 9.39 -0.94 2.78
N ILE A 17 8.49 -1.71 3.39
CA ILE A 17 8.20 -1.60 4.83
C ILE A 17 9.45 -1.90 5.67
N ALA A 18 10.19 -2.95 5.33
CA ALA A 18 11.41 -3.34 6.03
C ALA A 18 12.52 -2.29 5.93
N ASN A 19 12.59 -1.54 4.83
CA ASN A 19 13.51 -0.42 4.65
C ASN A 19 13.04 0.88 5.34
N GLY A 20 11.98 0.83 6.15
CA GLY A 20 11.45 2.00 6.84
C GLY A 20 10.74 2.99 5.92
N ALA A 21 10.32 2.55 4.73
CA ALA A 21 9.51 3.39 3.85
C ALA A 21 8.21 3.78 4.56
N ASN A 22 7.77 5.02 4.34
CA ASN A 22 6.49 5.47 4.84
C ASN A 22 5.35 4.71 4.15
N VAL A 23 4.73 3.77 4.87
CA VAL A 23 3.58 2.96 4.39
C VAL A 23 2.37 3.82 3.99
N ASN A 24 2.30 5.05 4.50
CA ASN A 24 1.26 6.04 4.25
C ASN A 24 1.71 7.14 3.27
N ALA A 25 2.83 6.92 2.56
CA ALA A 25 3.26 7.80 1.48
C ALA A 25 2.12 7.94 0.47
N LYS A 26 1.90 9.19 0.06
CA LYS A 26 0.92 9.55 -0.96
C LYS A 26 1.67 9.83 -2.24
N ASP A 27 1.11 9.42 -3.36
CA ASP A 27 1.61 9.86 -4.66
C ASP A 27 1.28 11.34 -4.89
N ASP A 28 2.10 12.05 -5.66
CA ASP A 28 1.92 13.50 -5.92
C ASP A 28 0.81 13.81 -6.95
N LEU A 29 0.40 12.84 -7.77
CA LEU A 29 -0.58 13.03 -8.84
C LEU A 29 -2.02 13.03 -8.32
N TYR A 30 -2.37 12.06 -7.47
CA TYR A 30 -3.73 11.82 -6.97
C TYR A 30 -3.81 11.79 -5.44
N GLY A 31 -2.67 11.83 -4.74
CA GLY A 31 -2.64 11.70 -3.30
C GLY A 31 -3.06 10.31 -2.81
N ALA A 32 -2.96 9.27 -3.65
CA ALA A 32 -3.32 7.91 -3.29
C ALA A 32 -2.18 7.26 -2.51
N THR A 33 -2.53 6.46 -1.51
CA THR A 33 -1.54 5.68 -0.77
C THR A 33 -1.30 4.33 -1.43
N LEU A 34 -0.24 3.65 -1.01
CA LEU A 34 0.05 2.28 -1.45
C LEU A 34 -1.14 1.33 -1.18
N LEU A 35 -1.89 1.58 -0.10
CA LEU A 35 -3.12 0.85 0.21
C LEU A 35 -4.28 1.18 -0.75
N ASP A 36 -4.45 2.45 -1.16
CA ASP A 36 -5.46 2.81 -2.17
C ASP A 36 -5.19 2.08 -3.50
N LEU A 37 -3.92 2.00 -3.90
CA LEU A 37 -3.51 1.30 -5.11
C LEU A 37 -3.73 -0.22 -5.01
N ALA A 38 -3.43 -0.83 -3.86
CA ALA A 38 -3.65 -2.25 -3.62
C ALA A 38 -5.16 -2.60 -3.68
N ILE A 39 -6.01 -1.77 -3.06
CA ILE A 39 -7.47 -1.95 -3.08
C ILE A 39 -8.01 -1.77 -4.50
N GLY A 40 -7.62 -0.70 -5.21
CA GLY A 40 -8.08 -0.41 -6.57
C GLY A 40 -7.71 -1.49 -7.58
N ARG A 41 -6.60 -2.19 -7.36
CA ARG A 41 -6.16 -3.33 -8.18
C ARG A 41 -6.64 -4.69 -7.68
N LYS A 42 -7.47 -4.74 -6.61
CA LYS A 42 -7.97 -5.96 -5.97
C LYS A 42 -6.85 -6.90 -5.47
N HIS A 43 -5.71 -6.35 -5.05
CA HIS A 43 -4.63 -7.13 -4.44
C HIS A 43 -4.85 -7.27 -2.93
N SER A 44 -5.77 -8.16 -2.55
CA SER A 44 -6.18 -8.33 -1.15
C SER A 44 -5.01 -8.64 -0.21
N GLU A 45 -4.11 -9.54 -0.59
CA GLU A 45 -2.95 -9.90 0.25
C GLU A 45 -2.02 -8.71 0.50
N THR A 46 -1.72 -7.91 -0.53
CA THR A 46 -0.92 -6.69 -0.38
C THR A 46 -1.65 -5.66 0.47
N ALA A 47 -2.97 -5.52 0.30
CA ALA A 47 -3.76 -4.60 1.11
C ALA A 47 -3.77 -5.00 2.59
N ASP A 48 -3.87 -6.29 2.89
CA ASP A 48 -3.87 -6.81 4.26
C ASP A 48 -2.49 -6.69 4.91
N LEU A 49 -1.41 -6.96 4.17
CA LEU A 49 -0.05 -6.69 4.62
C LEU A 49 0.12 -5.21 4.97
N LEU A 50 -0.27 -4.30 4.07
CA LEU A 50 -0.16 -2.86 4.31
C LEU A 50 -0.96 -2.44 5.55
N ARG A 51 -2.19 -2.92 5.72
CA ARG A 51 -3.00 -2.66 6.93
C ARG A 51 -2.32 -3.16 8.21
N LYS A 52 -1.75 -4.37 8.17
CA LYS A 52 -1.04 -4.96 9.32
C LYS A 52 0.15 -4.10 9.75
N HIS A 53 0.78 -3.41 8.81
CA HIS A 53 1.88 -2.48 9.06
C HIS A 53 1.44 -1.02 9.23
N GLY A 54 0.15 -0.75 9.51
CA GLY A 54 -0.36 0.60 9.77
C GLY A 54 -0.64 1.44 8.52
N GLY A 55 -0.70 0.80 7.36
CA GLY A 55 -1.12 1.39 6.09
C GLY A 55 -2.59 1.78 6.14
N LYS A 56 -2.86 3.03 5.75
CA LYS A 56 -4.17 3.65 5.74
C LYS A 56 -4.45 4.19 4.34
N THR A 57 -5.72 4.21 3.97
CA THR A 57 -6.15 4.85 2.72
C THR A 57 -6.07 6.35 2.89
N ARG A 58 -5.95 7.10 1.78
CA ARG A 58 -5.99 8.57 1.86
C ARG A 58 -7.26 9.09 2.54
N LYS A 59 -8.37 8.36 2.43
CA LYS A 59 -9.64 8.70 3.06
C LYS A 59 -9.54 8.64 4.59
N VAL A 60 -8.94 7.58 5.13
CA VAL A 60 -8.73 7.42 6.57
C VAL A 60 -7.74 8.48 7.08
N LEU A 61 -6.62 8.68 6.37
CA LEU A 61 -5.63 9.70 6.75
C LEU A 61 -6.22 11.13 6.77
N ARG A 62 -7.15 11.45 5.86
CA ARG A 62 -7.87 12.74 5.86
C ARG A 62 -8.87 12.86 7.01
N ALA A 63 -9.44 11.76 7.48
CA ALA A 63 -10.37 11.75 8.61
C ALA A 63 -9.65 11.89 9.95
N GLU A 64 -8.43 11.36 10.07
CA GLU A 64 -7.62 11.44 11.30
C GLU A 64 -6.88 12.76 11.48
N GLY A 65 -6.60 13.49 10.40
CA GLY A 65 -5.96 14.82 10.45
C GLY A 65 -6.91 15.97 10.74
N LYS A 66 -8.06 15.71 11.38
CA LYS A 66 -9.14 16.68 11.65
C LYS A 66 -9.40 16.81 13.14
#